data_AF-A0A849ED35-F1
#
_entry.id   AF-A0A849ED35-F1
#
_cell.length_a   1.000
_cell.length_b   1.000
_cell.length_c   1.000
_cell.angle_alpha   90.00
_cell.angle_beta   90.00
_cell.angle_gamma   90.00
#
_symmetry.space_group_name_H-M   'P 1'
#
loop_
_entity.id
_entity.type
_entity.pdbx_description
1 polymer ?
#
loop_
_entity_poly.entity_id
_entity_poly.type
_entity_poly.pdbx_seq_one_letter_code
_entity_poly.pdbx_strand_id
1 'polypeptide(L)'
;AKKYSTLYAHMSKTAKLKKGQKVRQGQVIGYVGTTGRSTGPHLHYEVRKSGRPINPRRVQVASSGAKLSGKDLRAFKQQKRKVLALMQEAPSSVQIAQVNGQ
;
A
#
# COMPACT_ATOMS: atom_id res chain seq x y z
N ALA A 1 -1.26 0.69 -14.33
CA ALA A 1 -0.30 1.64 -13.71
C ALA A 1 -0.55 1.73 -12.20
N LYS A 2 0.49 1.92 -11.36
CA LYS A 2 0.32 2.06 -9.89
C LYS A 2 -0.49 3.34 -9.60
N LYS A 3 -1.60 3.20 -8.87
CA LYS A 3 -2.51 4.31 -8.55
C LYS A 3 -1.89 5.36 -7.62
N TYR A 4 -0.97 4.91 -6.76
CA TYR A 4 -0.26 5.76 -5.80
C TYR A 4 1.25 5.48 -5.83
N SER A 5 2.03 6.52 -5.51
CA SER A 5 3.45 6.41 -5.14
C SER A 5 3.74 7.34 -3.97
N THR A 6 4.80 7.03 -3.22
CA THR A 6 5.28 7.86 -2.10
C THR A 6 6.73 8.24 -2.33
N LEU A 7 7.11 9.43 -1.85
CA LEU A 7 8.47 9.94 -1.87
C LEU A 7 8.88 10.29 -0.43
N TYR A 8 10.12 9.95 -0.10
CA TYR A 8 10.72 10.25 1.18
C TYR A 8 12.09 10.89 0.94
N ALA A 9 12.23 12.17 1.28
CA ALA A 9 13.43 12.97 1.02
C ALA A 9 14.10 13.44 2.32
N HIS A 10 15.29 14.04 2.17
CA HIS A 10 16.18 14.49 3.25
C HIS A 10 16.72 13.37 4.15
N MET A 11 16.78 12.13 3.65
CA MET A 11 17.30 10.99 4.39
C MET A 11 18.79 11.13 4.70
N SER A 12 19.21 10.79 5.91
CA SER A 12 20.64 10.61 6.24
C SER A 12 21.17 9.29 5.68
N LYS A 13 20.33 8.25 5.71
CA LYS A 13 20.68 6.91 5.26
C LYS A 13 19.43 6.13 4.86
N THR A 14 19.53 5.32 3.81
CA THR A 14 18.51 4.31 3.50
C THR A 14 18.75 3.05 4.33
N ALA A 15 17.68 2.36 4.72
CA ALA A 15 17.82 1.02 5.30
C ALA A 15 18.49 0.07 4.29
N LYS A 16 18.86 -1.15 4.72
CA LYS A 16 19.41 -2.19 3.82
C LYS A 16 18.33 -2.69 2.85
N LEU A 17 18.01 -1.86 1.86
CA LEU A 17 16.99 -2.10 0.84
C LEU A 17 17.61 -2.03 -0.55
N LYS A 18 17.04 -2.78 -1.49
CA LYS A 18 17.42 -2.77 -2.90
C LYS A 18 16.26 -2.29 -3.78
N LYS A 19 16.57 -1.71 -4.93
CA LYS A 19 15.55 -1.34 -5.93
C LYS A 19 14.74 -2.58 -6.33
N GLY A 20 13.42 -2.45 -6.35
CA GLY A 20 12.50 -3.55 -6.65
C GLY A 20 12.10 -4.40 -5.44
N GLN A 21 12.72 -4.21 -4.27
CA GLN A 21 12.34 -4.91 -3.05
C GLN A 21 10.93 -4.51 -2.62
N LYS A 22 10.10 -5.52 -2.30
CA LYS A 22 8.78 -5.31 -1.70
C LYS A 22 8.96 -4.93 -0.23
N VAL A 23 8.21 -3.91 0.20
CA VAL A 23 8.15 -3.47 1.60
C VAL A 23 6.73 -3.55 2.12
N ARG A 24 6.58 -3.75 3.43
CA ARG A 24 5.27 -3.74 4.10
C ARG A 24 5.04 -2.38 4.79
N GLN A 25 3.79 -2.04 5.04
CA GLN A 25 3.46 -0.87 5.85
C GLN A 25 4.10 -1.00 7.24
N GLY A 26 4.68 0.09 7.74
CA GLY A 26 5.39 0.12 9.02
C GLY A 26 6.84 -0.37 8.97
N GLN A 27 7.29 -0.94 7.84
CA GLN A 27 8.69 -1.34 7.68
C GLN A 27 9.59 -0.10 7.62
N VAL A 28 10.71 -0.15 8.34
CA VAL A 28 11.75 0.90 8.28
C VAL A 28 12.42 0.87 6.91
N ILE A 29 12.44 2.02 6.23
CA ILE A 29 13.04 2.19 4.90
C ILE A 29 14.23 3.16 4.87
N GLY A 30 14.44 3.93 5.93
CA GLY A 30 15.49 4.93 6.03
C GLY A 30 15.41 5.72 7.32
N TYR A 31 16.33 6.66 7.47
CA TYR A 31 16.53 7.46 8.68
C TYR A 31 16.54 8.94 8.31
N VAL A 32 15.89 9.76 9.13
CA VAL A 32 15.82 11.22 8.93
C VAL A 32 17.23 11.81 8.92
N GLY A 33 17.41 12.84 8.11
CA GLY A 33 18.63 13.62 8.02
C GLY A 33 18.31 15.03 7.54
N THR A 34 19.31 15.66 6.91
CA THR A 34 19.18 17.02 6.35
C THR A 34 19.86 17.13 4.99
N THR A 35 19.88 16.04 4.22
CA THR A 35 20.52 16.01 2.89
C THR A 35 19.75 16.83 1.85
N GLY A 36 20.47 17.38 0.86
CA GLY A 36 19.88 18.23 -0.17
C GLY A 36 19.50 19.62 0.34
N ARG A 37 18.45 20.23 -0.25
CA ARG A 37 17.93 21.53 0.18
C ARG A 37 17.06 21.38 1.43
N SER A 38 17.65 21.59 2.59
CA SER A 38 16.99 21.47 3.90
C SER A 38 17.52 22.52 4.87
N THR A 39 16.64 23.06 5.72
CA THR A 39 17.01 24.02 6.77
C THR A 39 17.44 23.35 8.09
N GLY A 40 17.12 22.08 8.27
CA GLY A 40 17.45 21.29 9.46
C GLY A 40 16.84 19.87 9.39
N PRO A 41 17.11 18.99 10.35
CA PRO A 41 16.67 17.60 10.27
C PRO A 41 15.14 17.45 10.26
N HIS A 42 14.58 16.99 9.15
CA HIS A 42 13.15 16.71 9.00
C HIS A 42 12.89 15.71 7.87
N LEU A 43 11.66 15.18 7.80
CA LEU A 43 11.22 14.31 6.70
C LEU A 43 10.36 15.09 5.71
N HIS A 44 10.78 15.16 4.45
CA HIS A 44 9.90 15.54 3.36
C HIS A 44 9.17 14.29 2.86
N TYR A 45 7.88 14.21 3.14
CA TYR A 45 7.02 13.09 2.75
C TYR A 45 5.97 13.55 1.73
N GLU A 46 5.91 12.85 0.60
CA GLU A 46 4.96 13.12 -0.46
C GLU A 46 4.13 11.89 -0.80
N VAL A 47 2.85 12.10 -1.10
CA VAL A 47 1.98 11.09 -1.74
C VAL A 47 1.59 11.62 -3.11
N ARG A 48 1.76 10.79 -4.13
CA ARG A 48 1.34 11.09 -5.51
C ARG A 48 0.22 10.15 -5.92
N LYS A 49 -0.84 10.69 -6.52
CA LYS A 49 -1.91 9.91 -7.17
C LYS A 49 -1.82 10.13 -8.67
N SER A 50 -1.63 9.05 -9.42
CA SER A 50 -1.39 9.12 -10.88
C SER A 50 -0.27 10.13 -11.24
N GLY A 51 0.81 10.13 -10.45
CA GLY A 51 1.97 11.01 -10.65
C GLY A 51 1.82 12.44 -10.11
N ARG A 52 0.61 12.89 -9.73
CA ARG A 52 0.38 14.24 -9.19
C ARG A 52 0.49 14.26 -7.66
N PRO A 53 1.26 15.19 -7.06
CA PRO A 53 1.29 15.38 -5.62
C PRO A 53 -0.10 15.68 -5.08
N ILE A 54 -0.46 15.05 -3.95
CA ILE A 54 -1.70 15.32 -3.22
C ILE A 54 -1.40 15.49 -1.75
N ASN A 55 -2.26 16.21 -1.02
CA ASN A 55 -2.12 16.38 0.42
C ASN A 55 -2.19 15.00 1.12
N PRO A 56 -1.10 14.52 1.76
CA PRO A 56 -1.06 13.19 2.36
C PRO A 56 -2.11 12.99 3.47
N ARG A 57 -2.49 14.04 4.19
CA ARG A 57 -3.48 13.96 5.29
C ARG A 57 -4.90 13.70 4.78
N ARG A 58 -5.17 13.97 3.50
CA ARG A 58 -6.47 13.72 2.86
C ARG A 58 -6.53 12.36 2.17
N VAL A 59 -5.44 11.60 2.19
CA VAL A 59 -5.40 10.28 1.58
C VAL A 59 -6.12 9.30 2.49
N GLN A 60 -7.34 8.93 2.11
CA GLN A 60 -8.01 7.75 2.65
C GLN A 60 -7.33 6.51 2.06
N VAL A 61 -6.16 6.16 2.57
CA VAL A 61 -5.71 4.77 2.54
C VAL A 61 -6.67 4.03 3.45
N ALA A 62 -7.25 2.91 2.97
CA ALA A 62 -8.14 2.08 3.76
C ALA A 62 -7.53 1.94 5.16
N SER A 63 -8.17 2.57 6.15
CA SER A 63 -7.62 2.67 7.50
C SER A 63 -7.28 1.25 7.92
N SER A 64 -6.01 0.94 8.16
CA SER A 64 -5.59 -0.38 8.62
C SER A 64 -6.31 -0.65 9.94
N GLY A 65 -7.46 -1.34 9.87
CA GLY A 65 -8.34 -1.60 11.01
C GLY A 65 -9.82 -1.24 10.85
N ALA A 66 -10.24 -0.49 9.83
CA ALA A 66 -11.67 -0.23 9.62
C ALA A 66 -12.37 -1.54 9.19
N LYS A 67 -13.11 -2.15 10.11
CA LYS A 67 -13.97 -3.30 9.81
C LYS A 67 -15.20 -2.80 9.08
N LEU A 68 -15.44 -3.30 7.87
CA LEU A 68 -16.71 -3.09 7.18
C LEU A 68 -17.84 -3.60 8.08
N SER A 69 -18.93 -2.84 8.19
CA SER A 69 -20.11 -3.20 8.97
C SER A 69 -21.39 -2.98 8.15
N GLY A 70 -22.52 -3.46 8.67
CA GLY A 70 -23.84 -3.21 8.10
C GLY A 70 -23.98 -3.57 6.61
N LYS A 71 -24.44 -2.60 5.81
CA LYS A 71 -24.71 -2.75 4.38
C LYS A 71 -23.43 -3.04 3.58
N ASP A 72 -22.32 -2.38 3.93
CA ASP A 72 -21.06 -2.51 3.20
C ASP A 72 -20.43 -3.88 3.39
N LEU A 73 -20.51 -4.45 4.59
CA LEU A 73 -20.03 -5.81 4.84
C LEU A 73 -20.84 -6.86 4.06
N ARG A 74 -22.17 -6.69 3.99
CA ARG A 74 -23.04 -7.59 3.22
C ARG A 74 -22.73 -7.52 1.73
N ALA A 75 -22.60 -6.32 1.18
CA ALA A 75 -22.23 -6.10 -0.22
C ALA A 75 -20.86 -6.71 -0.55
N PHE A 76 -19.86 -6.49 0.32
CA PHE A 76 -18.54 -7.08 0.18
C PHE A 76 -18.59 -8.62 0.17
N LYS A 77 -19.31 -9.24 1.11
CA LYS A 77 -19.46 -10.71 1.16
C LYS A 77 -20.12 -11.27 -0.10
N GLN A 78 -21.16 -10.61 -0.61
CA GLN A 78 -21.84 -11.03 -1.84
C GLN A 78 -20.89 -10.95 -3.04
N GLN A 79 -20.16 -9.85 -3.18
CA GLN A 79 -19.19 -9.69 -4.27
C GLN A 79 -18.04 -10.70 -4.17
N LYS A 80 -17.53 -10.97 -2.95
CA LYS A 80 -16.52 -12.01 -2.71
C LYS A 80 -16.99 -13.38 -3.19
N ARG A 81 -18.22 -13.78 -2.84
CA ARG A 81 -18.79 -15.07 -3.31
C ARG A 81 -18.84 -15.15 -4.83
N LYS A 82 -19.31 -14.09 -5.49
CA LYS A 82 -19.39 -14.04 -6.96
C LYS A 82 -18.01 -14.20 -7.61
N VAL A 83 -17.01 -13.47 -7.12
CA VAL A 83 -15.64 -13.55 -7.65
C VAL A 83 -15.04 -14.93 -7.43
N LEU A 84 -15.24 -15.54 -6.26
CA LEU A 84 -14.73 -16.88 -5.97
C LEU A 84 -15.36 -17.96 -6.87
N ALA A 85 -16.67 -17.90 -7.13
CA ALA A 85 -17.34 -18.83 -8.04
C ALA A 85 -16.78 -18.72 -9.47
N LEU A 86 -16.63 -17.49 -9.98
CA LEU A 86 -16.02 -17.25 -11.31
C LEU A 86 -14.58 -17.77 -11.40
N MET A 87 -13.81 -17.68 -10.31
CA MET A 87 -12.44 -18.20 -10.27
C MET A 87 -12.38 -19.73 -10.26
N GLN A 88 -13.41 -20.42 -9.76
CA GLN A 88 -13.51 -21.88 -9.78
C GLN A 88 -13.94 -22.41 -11.15
N GLU A 89 -14.77 -21.65 -11.87
CA GLU A 89 -15.29 -22.02 -13.19
C GLU A 89 -14.34 -21.66 -14.35
N ALA A 90 -13.38 -20.75 -14.13
CA ALA A 90 -12.40 -20.38 -15.15
C ALA A 90 -11.32 -21.47 -15.35
N PRO A 91 -11.05 -21.94 -16.58
CA PRO A 91 -9.98 -22.91 -16.83
C PRO A 91 -8.61 -22.32 -16.43
N SER A 92 -7.95 -22.98 -15.48
CA SER A 92 -6.77 -22.48 -14.81
C SER A 92 -5.51 -22.56 -15.67
N SER A 93 -4.84 -21.42 -15.89
CA SER A 93 -3.37 -21.38 -16.01
C SER A 93 -2.70 -20.75 -14.78
N VAL A 94 -3.49 -20.39 -13.76
CA VAL A 94 -2.98 -19.81 -12.51
C VAL A 94 -3.44 -20.65 -11.34
N GLN A 95 -2.60 -21.62 -10.93
CA GLN A 95 -2.74 -22.28 -9.64
C GLN A 95 -2.49 -21.25 -8.54
N ILE A 96 -3.55 -20.86 -7.84
CA ILE A 96 -3.43 -20.00 -6.66
C ILE A 96 -3.22 -20.91 -5.46
N ALA A 97 -2.06 -20.81 -4.82
CA ALA A 97 -1.76 -21.48 -3.56
C ALA A 97 -2.86 -21.17 -2.54
N GLN A 98 -3.68 -22.18 -2.21
CA GLN A 98 -4.59 -22.11 -1.08
C GLN A 98 -3.75 -22.18 0.20
N VAL A 99 -3.72 -21.08 0.96
CA VAL A 99 -3.29 -21.12 2.35
C VAL A 99 -4.47 -21.66 3.15
N ASN A 100 -4.40 -22.95 3.47
CA ASN A 100 -5.29 -23.58 4.44
C ASN A 100 -4.98 -23.01 5.82
N GLY A 101 -5.89 -22.21 6.37
CA GLY A 101 -5.85 -21.74 7.75
C GLY A 101 -7.22 -21.99 8.38
N GLN A 102 -7.21 -22.76 9.47
CA GLN A 102 -8.34 -23.01 10.37
C GLN A 102 -8.97 -21.72 10.88
#